data_AF-A0A4Y4DN49-F1
#
_entry.id   AF-A0A4Y4DN49-F1
#
_cell.length_a   1.000
_cell.length_b   1.000
_cell.length_c   1.000
_cell.angle_alpha   90.00
_cell.angle_beta   90.00
_cell.angle_gamma   90.00
#
_symmetry.space_group_name_H-M   'P 1'
#
loop_
_entity.id
_entity.type
_entity.pdbx_description
1 polymer ?
#
loop_
_entity_poly.entity_id
_entity_poly.type
_entity_poly.pdbx_seq_one_letter_code
_entity_poly.pdbx_strand_id
1 'polypeptide(L)'
;MQTPIPDYLDEVLDTLRDDDSGATADYIPELANANPDQFALSVTTATGGTYSAGDTDAEFSIQSISKPFAYAAAIMDRGLDRVLESIGVEPSGEAFNELSLDPETNRPKNSMINAGAIAAHGLLLGEHADPEERVDRVLTLFSKLAGRQLRIDDKVFQSELETADHNLAMAHMLKKYRILTDDPHEVVTGYTRQCSILVTVEDLSMMAATLANGGVQPRSRERILDADTSRQVMSVMAVAGMYDGAGDWLTRVGIPAKSGVAGGLVGVLPDQVGIGAFSPRLDKHGNSQRAKRAFERLSKDMGMHLFTPSNGRLDVVDVKLETLKETFTLQGNVHFTTAAELLDLMEKSTARNAALLDVSSVNSFTDVARRMALEGLRRLKLDGREVLLHDPWQMLGRVNSDDWDYQKTQ
;
A
#
# COMPACT_ATOMS: atom_id res chain seq x y z
N MET A 1 -17.84 23.88 -12.18
CA MET A 1 -18.41 22.56 -11.79
C MET A 1 -17.56 22.04 -10.66
N GLN A 2 -18.16 21.62 -9.55
CA GLN A 2 -17.45 20.90 -8.48
C GLN A 2 -17.40 19.41 -8.83
N THR A 3 -16.36 18.70 -8.37
CA THR A 3 -16.30 17.24 -8.55
C THR A 3 -17.44 16.59 -7.76
N PRO A 4 -18.12 15.55 -8.28
CA PRO A 4 -19.19 14.86 -7.57
C PRO A 4 -18.68 13.83 -6.54
N ILE A 5 -17.37 13.60 -6.46
CA ILE A 5 -16.80 12.56 -5.57
C ILE A 5 -17.10 12.88 -4.09
N PRO A 6 -16.86 14.10 -3.56
CA PRO A 6 -17.23 14.44 -2.18
C PRO A 6 -18.72 14.24 -1.90
N ASP A 7 -19.61 14.65 -2.80
CA ASP A 7 -21.06 14.46 -2.64
C ASP A 7 -21.44 12.98 -2.47
N TYR A 8 -20.78 12.08 -3.22
CA TYR A 8 -20.96 10.65 -3.05
C TYR A 8 -20.39 10.14 -1.71
N LEU A 9 -19.24 10.65 -1.26
CA LEU A 9 -18.71 10.28 0.06
C LEU A 9 -19.66 10.72 1.18
N ASP A 10 -20.25 11.92 1.08
CA ASP A 10 -21.30 12.39 1.99
C ASP A 10 -22.51 11.45 1.97
N GLU A 11 -22.96 11.00 0.79
CA GLU A 11 -24.04 10.01 0.67
C GLU A 11 -23.70 8.69 1.39
N VAL A 12 -22.46 8.21 1.27
CA VAL A 12 -21.97 7.02 2.01
C VAL A 12 -22.02 7.24 3.50
N LEU A 13 -21.59 8.40 3.99
CA LEU A 13 -21.60 8.71 5.41
C LEU A 13 -23.04 8.82 5.95
N ASP A 14 -23.91 9.56 5.27
CA ASP A 14 -25.28 9.85 5.73
C ASP A 14 -26.15 8.60 5.83
N THR A 15 -26.07 7.72 4.84
CA THR A 15 -26.80 6.45 4.82
C THR A 15 -26.35 5.45 5.89
N LEU A 16 -25.14 5.63 6.45
CA LEU A 16 -24.57 4.79 7.50
C LEU A 16 -24.51 5.51 8.86
N ARG A 17 -24.94 6.79 8.92
CA ARG A 17 -24.81 7.66 10.09
C ARG A 17 -25.54 7.12 11.32
N ASP A 18 -26.73 6.58 11.10
CA ASP A 18 -27.63 6.05 12.15
C ASP A 18 -27.27 4.62 12.59
N ASP A 19 -26.22 4.00 12.03
CA ASP A 19 -25.71 2.71 12.52
C ASP A 19 -24.91 2.91 13.81
N ASP A 20 -25.57 2.71 14.94
CA ASP A 20 -25.00 2.82 16.28
C ASP A 20 -24.49 1.48 16.84
N SER A 21 -24.40 0.45 16.00
CA SER A 21 -23.94 -0.87 16.43
C SER A 21 -22.46 -0.88 16.83
N GLY A 22 -22.12 -1.80 17.75
CA GLY A 22 -20.77 -1.92 18.29
C GLY A 22 -20.52 -1.03 19.50
N ALA A 23 -19.26 -0.95 19.92
CA ALA A 23 -18.83 -0.15 21.07
C ALA A 23 -17.41 0.39 20.86
N THR A 24 -17.06 1.48 21.52
CA THR A 24 -15.66 1.93 21.57
C THR A 24 -14.79 0.90 22.30
N ALA A 25 -13.49 0.87 22.00
CA ALA A 25 -12.55 0.10 22.81
C ALA A 25 -12.49 0.69 24.22
N ASP A 26 -12.59 -0.15 25.25
CA ASP A 26 -12.82 0.28 26.63
C ASP A 26 -11.65 -0.04 27.60
N TYR A 27 -10.60 -0.68 27.09
CA TYR A 27 -9.47 -1.12 27.91
C TYR A 27 -8.51 0.01 28.33
N ILE A 28 -8.58 1.17 27.66
CA ILE A 28 -7.93 2.43 28.11
C ILE A 28 -8.91 3.62 28.05
N PRO A 29 -8.77 4.61 28.96
CA PRO A 29 -9.70 5.74 29.06
C PRO A 29 -9.79 6.59 27.79
N GLU A 30 -8.69 6.78 27.07
CA GLU A 30 -8.61 7.62 25.88
C GLU A 30 -9.48 7.09 24.74
N LEU A 31 -9.54 5.75 24.59
CA LEU A 31 -10.40 5.10 23.59
C LEU A 31 -11.84 4.97 24.08
N ALA A 32 -12.03 4.68 25.37
CA ALA A 32 -13.35 4.51 25.96
C ALA A 32 -14.19 5.79 25.85
N ASN A 33 -13.55 6.95 26.03
CA ASN A 33 -14.18 8.26 26.02
C ASN A 33 -14.17 8.94 24.64
N ALA A 34 -13.70 8.27 23.59
CA ALA A 34 -13.76 8.80 22.22
C ALA A 34 -15.22 9.08 21.83
N ASN A 35 -15.47 10.17 21.10
CA ASN A 35 -16.82 10.52 20.66
C ASN A 35 -17.34 9.45 19.67
N PRO A 36 -18.30 8.59 20.04
CA PRO A 36 -18.68 7.45 19.23
C PRO A 36 -19.39 7.83 17.93
N ASP A 37 -19.86 9.07 17.82
CA ASP A 37 -20.65 9.54 16.69
C ASP A 37 -19.79 10.10 15.55
N GLN A 38 -18.48 10.33 15.78
CA GLN A 38 -17.56 10.78 14.74
C GLN A 38 -17.49 9.78 13.59
N PHE A 39 -17.60 10.29 12.36
CA PHE A 39 -17.54 9.48 11.16
C PHE A 39 -16.94 10.27 9.99
N ALA A 40 -15.86 9.75 9.42
CA ALA A 40 -15.17 10.40 8.33
C ALA A 40 -14.64 9.39 7.30
N LEU A 41 -14.51 9.85 6.07
CA LEU A 41 -13.99 9.08 4.94
C LEU A 41 -13.14 9.98 4.05
N SER A 42 -11.99 9.48 3.61
CA SER A 42 -11.07 10.15 2.69
C SER A 42 -10.55 9.18 1.65
N VAL A 43 -10.46 9.64 0.40
CA VAL A 43 -9.92 8.91 -0.74
C VAL A 43 -8.85 9.76 -1.41
N THR A 44 -7.63 9.25 -1.48
CA THR A 44 -6.52 9.88 -2.21
C THR A 44 -6.17 9.01 -3.41
N THR A 45 -6.28 9.57 -4.61
CA THR A 45 -5.87 8.92 -5.86
C THR A 45 -4.34 8.78 -5.94
N ALA A 46 -3.86 7.76 -6.67
CA ALA A 46 -2.42 7.57 -6.92
C ALA A 46 -1.75 8.79 -7.59
N THR A 47 -2.53 9.64 -8.26
CA THR A 47 -2.06 10.89 -8.89
C THR A 47 -2.06 12.10 -7.96
N GLY A 48 -2.63 11.99 -6.75
CA GLY A 48 -2.56 12.98 -5.68
C GLY A 48 -3.84 13.77 -5.39
N GLY A 49 -4.89 13.60 -6.19
CA GLY A 49 -6.22 14.16 -5.88
C GLY A 49 -6.79 13.52 -4.61
N THR A 50 -7.19 14.34 -3.64
CA THR A 50 -7.75 13.92 -2.35
C THR A 50 -9.19 14.41 -2.21
N TYR A 51 -10.09 13.54 -1.78
CA TYR A 51 -11.51 13.82 -1.59
C TYR A 51 -11.93 13.28 -0.22
N SER A 52 -12.52 14.14 0.60
CA SER A 52 -12.83 13.80 2.00
C SER A 52 -14.23 14.30 2.37
N ALA A 53 -14.86 13.62 3.32
CA ALA A 53 -16.19 13.92 3.85
C ALA A 53 -16.29 13.57 5.34
N GLY A 54 -17.19 14.23 6.07
CA GLY A 54 -17.43 14.00 7.49
C GLY A 54 -16.44 14.69 8.43
N ASP A 55 -16.14 14.06 9.57
CA ASP A 55 -15.27 14.59 10.64
C ASP A 55 -13.77 14.48 10.30
N THR A 56 -13.33 15.06 9.17
CA THR A 56 -12.01 14.82 8.58
C THR A 56 -10.83 15.34 9.41
N ASP A 57 -11.07 16.34 10.26
CA ASP A 57 -10.05 16.94 11.14
C ASP A 57 -9.86 16.19 12.46
N ALA A 58 -10.65 15.13 12.70
CA ALA A 58 -10.52 14.31 13.90
C ALA A 58 -9.19 13.54 13.88
N GLU A 59 -8.30 13.87 14.83
CA GLU A 59 -7.10 13.07 15.08
C GLU A 59 -7.41 11.89 16.00
N PHE A 60 -6.84 10.74 15.69
CA PHE A 60 -6.90 9.52 16.49
C PHE A 60 -5.59 8.76 16.43
N SER A 61 -5.30 7.92 17.43
CA SER A 61 -4.10 7.08 17.44
C SER A 61 -4.19 6.02 16.33
N ILE A 62 -3.14 5.88 15.51
CA ILE A 62 -3.09 4.99 14.36
C ILE A 62 -3.22 3.50 14.74
N GLN A 63 -2.79 3.11 15.95
CA GLN A 63 -2.92 1.77 16.49
C GLN A 63 -2.35 0.70 15.54
N SER A 64 -3.05 -0.44 15.37
CA SER A 64 -2.64 -1.53 14.48
C SER A 64 -2.55 -1.13 12.99
N ILE A 65 -3.06 0.04 12.59
CA ILE A 65 -2.89 0.57 11.22
C ILE A 65 -1.42 0.94 10.96
N SER A 66 -0.60 1.13 12.01
CA SER A 66 0.84 1.37 11.88
C SER A 66 1.61 0.18 11.30
N LYS A 67 1.11 -1.05 11.48
CA LYS A 67 1.86 -2.28 11.22
C LYS A 67 2.34 -2.44 9.78
N PRO A 68 1.52 -2.22 8.73
CA PRO A 68 1.98 -2.31 7.35
C PRO A 68 3.13 -1.34 7.06
N PHE A 69 3.08 -0.14 7.63
CA PHE A 69 4.08 0.90 7.39
C PHE A 69 5.38 0.65 8.17
N ALA A 70 5.30 0.12 9.38
CA ALA A 70 6.49 -0.33 10.13
C ALA A 70 7.13 -1.57 9.50
N TYR A 71 6.33 -2.48 8.94
CA TYR A 71 6.82 -3.60 8.13
C TYR A 71 7.56 -3.10 6.88
N ALA A 72 7.01 -2.09 6.20
CA ALA A 72 7.70 -1.43 5.09
C ALA A 72 9.06 -0.86 5.52
N ALA A 73 9.11 -0.14 6.66
CA ALA A 73 10.36 0.39 7.21
C ALA A 73 11.40 -0.69 7.47
N ALA A 74 10.99 -1.82 8.07
CA ALA A 74 11.89 -2.94 8.32
C ALA A 74 12.45 -3.54 7.02
N ILE A 75 11.64 -3.66 5.96
CA ILE A 75 12.10 -4.12 4.64
C ILE A 75 13.09 -3.13 4.03
N MET A 76 12.83 -1.81 4.12
CA MET A 76 13.75 -0.79 3.62
C MET A 76 15.11 -0.85 4.32
N ASP A 77 15.10 -1.04 5.64
CA ASP A 77 16.31 -0.96 6.45
C ASP A 77 17.12 -2.27 6.38
N ARG A 78 16.45 -3.43 6.25
CA ARG A 78 17.08 -4.76 6.40
C ARG A 78 17.04 -5.63 5.15
N GLY A 79 16.26 -5.25 4.14
CA GLY A 79 15.95 -6.08 2.98
C GLY A 79 14.90 -7.15 3.28
N LEU A 80 14.15 -7.55 2.25
CA LEU A 80 13.03 -8.49 2.39
C LEU A 80 13.46 -9.85 2.93
N ASP A 81 14.54 -10.43 2.40
CA ASP A 81 15.03 -11.76 2.79
C ASP A 81 15.30 -11.83 4.30
N ARG A 82 15.98 -10.81 4.85
CA ARG A 82 16.27 -10.73 6.28
C ARG A 82 15.01 -10.58 7.11
N VAL A 83 14.03 -9.81 6.65
CA VAL A 83 12.75 -9.67 7.36
C VAL A 83 11.99 -11.01 7.37
N LEU A 84 11.99 -11.75 6.26
CA LEU A 84 11.31 -13.05 6.15
C LEU A 84 11.97 -14.16 6.97
N GLU A 85 13.24 -14.01 7.36
CA GLU A 85 13.88 -14.87 8.36
C GLU A 85 13.29 -14.72 9.78
N SER A 86 12.58 -13.62 10.04
CA SER A 86 12.02 -13.30 11.35
C SER A 86 10.50 -13.27 11.36
N ILE A 87 9.85 -13.01 10.22
CA ILE A 87 8.40 -12.77 10.13
C ILE A 87 7.86 -13.51 8.89
N GLY A 88 6.81 -14.31 9.06
CA GLY A 88 6.13 -14.97 7.96
C GLY A 88 5.23 -14.04 7.13
N VAL A 89 4.42 -14.64 6.25
CA VAL A 89 3.40 -13.96 5.43
C VAL A 89 2.04 -14.65 5.47
N GLU A 90 1.91 -15.73 6.24
CA GLU A 90 0.72 -16.57 6.27
C GLU A 90 -0.37 -15.95 7.16
N PRO A 91 -1.66 -16.07 6.80
CA PRO A 91 -2.75 -15.67 7.68
C PRO A 91 -2.72 -16.49 8.98
N SER A 92 -3.02 -15.85 10.12
CA SER A 92 -2.83 -16.52 11.40
C SER A 92 -3.92 -17.51 11.78
N GLY A 93 -5.14 -17.36 11.25
CA GLY A 93 -6.31 -18.25 11.46
C GLY A 93 -6.80 -18.38 12.91
N GLU A 94 -6.02 -17.87 13.87
CA GLU A 94 -6.28 -17.86 15.30
C GLU A 94 -6.68 -16.45 15.71
N ALA A 95 -7.63 -16.38 16.65
CA ALA A 95 -8.02 -15.16 17.32
C ALA A 95 -6.78 -14.41 17.81
N PHE A 96 -6.84 -13.08 17.76
CA PHE A 96 -5.84 -12.06 18.11
C PHE A 96 -5.00 -12.29 19.40
N ASN A 97 -5.29 -13.32 20.20
CA ASN A 97 -4.78 -13.58 21.55
C ASN A 97 -3.94 -14.87 21.70
N GLU A 98 -3.79 -15.74 20.69
CA GLU A 98 -2.78 -16.80 20.73
C GLU A 98 -1.43 -16.26 20.25
N LEU A 99 -0.32 -16.80 20.77
CA LEU A 99 1.04 -16.32 20.45
C LEU A 99 1.39 -16.42 18.93
N SER A 100 0.52 -17.05 18.11
CA SER A 100 0.53 -17.15 16.65
C SER A 100 1.93 -17.20 16.03
N LEU A 101 2.75 -18.09 16.60
CA LEU A 101 4.03 -18.50 16.04
C LEU A 101 3.82 -19.73 15.17
N ASP A 102 4.52 -19.77 14.05
CA ASP A 102 4.60 -20.95 13.21
C ASP A 102 5.29 -22.10 13.98
N PRO A 103 4.72 -23.31 14.00
CA PRO A 103 5.21 -24.39 14.86
C PRO A 103 6.58 -24.95 14.43
N GLU A 104 6.97 -24.77 13.16
CA GLU A 104 8.24 -25.28 12.64
C GLU A 104 9.35 -24.23 12.77
N THR A 105 9.04 -22.99 12.42
CA THR A 105 10.01 -21.88 12.33
C THR A 105 10.03 -21.01 13.59
N ASN A 106 9.01 -21.07 14.44
CA ASN A 106 8.77 -20.21 15.60
C ASN A 106 8.69 -18.71 15.28
N ARG A 107 8.53 -18.36 14.00
CA ARG A 107 8.33 -16.98 13.54
C ARG A 107 6.86 -16.59 13.71
N PRO A 108 6.54 -15.33 14.00
CA PRO A 108 5.18 -14.82 13.84
C PRO A 108 4.66 -15.12 12.44
N LYS A 109 3.40 -15.57 12.33
CA LYS A 109 2.81 -15.96 11.05
C LYS A 109 2.81 -14.84 10.01
N ASN A 110 2.64 -13.57 10.42
CA ASN A 110 2.70 -12.39 9.54
C ASN A 110 2.97 -11.09 10.32
N SER A 111 3.19 -9.98 9.61
CA SER A 111 3.42 -8.65 10.21
C SER A 111 2.16 -7.89 10.66
N MET A 112 0.95 -8.40 10.39
CA MET A 112 -0.32 -7.73 10.73
C MET A 112 -0.82 -8.12 12.14
N ILE A 113 -0.31 -9.21 12.70
CA ILE A 113 -0.51 -9.59 14.11
C ILE A 113 0.50 -8.89 15.03
N ASN A 114 0.20 -8.82 16.34
CA ASN A 114 1.04 -8.09 17.30
C ASN A 114 2.45 -8.67 17.39
N ALA A 115 2.60 -9.99 17.45
CA ALA A 115 3.92 -10.63 17.50
C ALA A 115 4.80 -10.25 16.30
N GLY A 116 4.24 -10.25 15.08
CA GLY A 116 4.96 -9.83 13.88
C GLY A 116 5.25 -8.34 13.84
N ALA A 117 4.35 -7.50 14.36
CA ALA A 117 4.57 -6.06 14.43
C ALA A 117 5.66 -5.69 15.45
N ILE A 118 5.71 -6.36 16.60
CA ILE A 118 6.77 -6.22 17.61
C ILE A 118 8.11 -6.67 17.00
N ALA A 119 8.13 -7.80 16.29
CA ALA A 119 9.31 -8.25 15.56
C ALA A 119 9.75 -7.24 14.48
N ALA A 120 8.81 -6.69 13.70
CA ALA A 120 9.09 -5.68 12.68
C ALA A 120 9.70 -4.42 13.29
N HIS A 121 9.16 -3.94 14.42
CA HIS A 121 9.71 -2.80 15.14
C HIS A 121 11.13 -3.09 15.67
N GLY A 122 11.36 -4.27 16.22
CA GLY A 122 12.69 -4.70 16.66
C GLY A 122 13.72 -4.85 15.54
N LEU A 123 13.30 -4.99 14.27
CA LEU A 123 14.20 -5.09 13.13
C LEU A 123 14.66 -3.74 12.57
N LEU A 124 13.99 -2.64 12.93
CA LEU A 124 14.24 -1.30 12.40
C LEU A 124 15.70 -0.87 12.59
N LEU A 125 16.23 -0.19 11.56
CA LEU A 125 17.62 0.27 11.42
C LEU A 125 18.65 -0.87 11.38
N GLY A 126 18.71 -1.70 12.42
CA GLY A 126 19.74 -2.70 12.60
C GLY A 126 19.73 -3.33 13.99
N GLU A 127 20.64 -4.28 14.19
CA GLU A 127 20.94 -4.82 15.52
C GLU A 127 21.62 -3.75 16.38
N HIS A 128 21.23 -3.64 17.65
CA HIS A 128 21.76 -2.64 18.60
C HIS A 128 21.48 -1.16 18.29
N ALA A 129 20.54 -0.87 17.38
CA ALA A 129 20.04 0.49 17.21
C ALA A 129 19.41 1.00 18.51
N ASP A 130 19.57 2.29 18.80
CA ASP A 130 19.00 2.87 20.01
C ASP A 130 17.46 2.82 19.97
N PRO A 131 16.76 2.53 21.07
CA PRO A 131 15.31 2.48 21.10
C PRO A 131 14.63 3.77 20.61
N GLU A 132 15.17 4.95 20.92
CA GLU A 132 14.61 6.23 20.46
C GLU A 132 14.85 6.43 18.96
N GLU A 133 16.01 6.01 18.42
CA GLU A 133 16.27 6.07 16.97
C GLU A 133 15.25 5.25 16.17
N ARG A 134 14.79 4.11 16.70
CA ARG A 134 13.73 3.30 16.07
C ARG A 134 12.39 4.00 16.09
N VAL A 135 12.03 4.66 17.18
CA VAL A 135 10.82 5.48 17.28
C VAL A 135 10.88 6.62 16.26
N ASP A 136 12.00 7.34 16.19
CA ASP A 136 12.22 8.43 15.25
C ASP A 136 12.16 7.95 13.79
N ARG A 137 12.70 6.76 13.50
CA ARG A 137 12.65 6.14 12.17
C ARG A 137 11.21 5.90 11.70
N VAL A 138 10.34 5.38 12.58
CA VAL A 138 8.92 5.15 12.28
C VAL A 138 8.18 6.46 12.13
N LEU A 139 8.35 7.38 13.08
CA LEU A 139 7.67 8.68 13.07
C LEU A 139 8.04 9.48 11.82
N THR A 140 9.31 9.46 11.43
CA THR A 140 9.81 10.10 10.21
C THR A 140 9.21 9.47 8.96
N LEU A 141 9.18 8.14 8.87
CA LEU A 141 8.58 7.46 7.72
C LEU A 141 7.10 7.79 7.61
N PHE A 142 6.34 7.69 8.70
CA PHE A 142 4.90 7.91 8.68
C PHE A 142 4.59 9.35 8.32
N SER A 143 5.39 10.31 8.81
CA SER A 143 5.29 11.71 8.45
C SER A 143 5.54 11.96 6.96
N LYS A 144 6.55 11.31 6.38
CA LYS A 144 6.79 11.38 4.93
C LYS A 144 5.62 10.81 4.12
N LEU A 145 5.11 9.64 4.51
CA LEU A 145 3.98 9.00 3.86
C LEU A 145 2.71 9.86 3.93
N ALA A 146 2.43 10.48 5.08
CA ALA A 146 1.30 11.39 5.27
C ALA A 146 1.51 12.75 4.58
N GLY A 147 2.76 13.13 4.29
CA GLY A 147 3.10 14.43 3.70
C GLY A 147 3.05 15.59 4.70
N ARG A 148 3.04 15.31 6.01
CA ARG A 148 3.10 16.28 7.10
C ARG A 148 3.81 15.69 8.31
N GLN A 149 4.31 16.54 9.22
CA GLN A 149 4.85 16.06 10.48
C GLN A 149 3.74 15.49 11.35
N LEU A 150 3.88 14.22 11.73
CA LEU A 150 3.02 13.55 12.71
C LEU A 150 3.64 13.64 14.12
N ARG A 151 2.84 13.30 15.12
CA ARG A 151 3.23 13.35 16.54
C ARG A 151 2.67 12.15 17.30
N ILE A 152 3.33 11.80 18.40
CA ILE A 152 2.86 10.75 19.31
C ILE A 152 1.91 11.37 20.34
N ASP A 153 0.83 10.66 20.66
CA ASP A 153 -0.01 10.97 21.82
C ASP A 153 0.56 10.31 23.07
N ASP A 154 1.20 11.12 23.93
CA ASP A 154 1.80 10.62 25.16
C ASP A 154 0.77 10.02 26.12
N LYS A 155 -0.49 10.46 26.11
CA LYS A 155 -1.52 9.91 27.02
C LYS A 155 -1.89 8.49 26.61
N VAL A 156 -2.21 8.31 25.33
CA VAL A 156 -2.48 6.97 24.77
C VAL A 156 -1.29 6.06 24.99
N PHE A 157 -0.07 6.55 24.74
CA PHE A 157 1.15 5.78 24.96
C PHE A 157 1.30 5.29 26.40
N GLN A 158 1.12 6.17 27.40
CA GLN A 158 1.24 5.77 28.81
C GLN A 158 0.16 4.75 29.20
N SER A 159 -1.10 4.97 28.82
CA SER A 159 -2.20 4.07 29.18
C SER A 159 -2.10 2.70 28.50
N GLU A 160 -1.65 2.64 27.24
CA GLU A 160 -1.36 1.37 26.55
C GLU A 160 -0.17 0.64 27.21
N LEU A 161 0.87 1.38 27.62
CA LEU A 161 2.06 0.77 28.23
C LEU A 161 1.76 0.17 29.62
N GLU A 162 0.91 0.82 30.41
CA GLU A 162 0.45 0.33 31.71
C GLU A 162 -0.31 -1.01 31.63
N THR A 163 -0.88 -1.32 30.45
CA THR A 163 -1.68 -2.53 30.20
C THR A 163 -1.01 -3.51 29.22
N ALA A 164 0.28 -3.33 28.93
CA ALA A 164 1.00 -4.03 27.87
C ALA A 164 1.46 -5.48 28.18
N ASP A 165 0.96 -6.11 29.24
CA ASP A 165 1.40 -7.45 29.69
C ASP A 165 1.37 -8.50 28.56
N HIS A 166 0.33 -8.49 27.72
CA HIS A 166 0.22 -9.42 26.60
C HIS A 166 1.30 -9.19 25.54
N ASN A 167 1.59 -7.92 25.21
CA ASN A 167 2.65 -7.57 24.27
C ASN A 167 4.04 -7.91 24.84
N LEU A 168 4.26 -7.70 26.13
CA LEU A 168 5.49 -8.11 26.82
C LEU A 168 5.66 -9.64 26.80
N ALA A 169 4.60 -10.40 27.05
CA ALA A 169 4.63 -11.86 26.96
C ALA A 169 5.03 -12.34 25.55
N MET A 170 4.46 -11.74 24.50
CA MET A 170 4.86 -12.00 23.11
C MET A 170 6.33 -11.66 22.87
N ALA A 171 6.78 -10.47 23.29
CA ALA A 171 8.16 -10.04 23.09
C ALA A 171 9.18 -10.95 23.79
N HIS A 172 8.89 -11.40 25.02
CA HIS A 172 9.70 -12.41 25.71
C HIS A 172 9.73 -13.75 24.98
N MET A 173 8.60 -14.16 24.39
CA MET A 173 8.55 -15.38 23.58
C MET A 173 9.41 -15.25 22.31
N LEU A 174 9.34 -14.12 21.62
CA LEU A 174 10.16 -13.83 20.44
C LEU A 174 11.65 -13.83 20.79
N LYS A 175 12.01 -13.30 21.96
CA LYS A 175 13.40 -13.33 22.47
C LYS A 175 13.88 -14.74 22.77
N LYS A 176 13.04 -15.59 23.39
CA LYS A 176 13.35 -17.00 23.63
C LYS A 176 13.69 -17.74 22.33
N TYR A 177 12.97 -17.46 21.25
CA TYR A 177 13.21 -18.06 19.94
C TYR A 177 14.26 -17.33 19.09
N ARG A 178 14.92 -16.30 19.64
CA ARG A 178 15.93 -15.48 18.95
C ARG A 178 15.42 -14.78 17.69
N ILE A 179 14.10 -14.56 17.61
CA ILE A 179 13.48 -13.68 16.61
C ILE A 179 13.76 -12.22 16.97
N LEU A 180 13.73 -11.92 18.28
CA LEU A 180 14.12 -10.64 18.84
C LEU A 180 15.43 -10.78 19.62
N THR A 181 16.39 -9.90 19.39
CA THR A 181 17.68 -9.89 20.10
C THR A 181 17.72 -8.87 21.24
N ASP A 182 17.02 -7.76 21.09
CA ASP A 182 17.07 -6.63 22.02
C ASP A 182 16.25 -6.88 23.29
N ASP A 183 16.16 -5.88 24.16
CA ASP A 183 15.33 -5.97 25.34
C ASP A 183 13.83 -5.94 24.99
N PRO A 184 13.02 -6.93 25.46
CA PRO A 184 11.59 -6.97 25.18
C PRO A 184 10.83 -5.72 25.63
N HIS A 185 11.21 -5.11 26.75
CA HIS A 185 10.52 -3.92 27.27
C HIS A 185 10.80 -2.70 26.39
N GLU A 186 12.04 -2.52 25.95
CA GLU A 186 12.41 -1.42 25.05
C GLU A 186 11.66 -1.53 23.71
N VAL A 187 11.58 -2.73 23.14
CA VAL A 187 10.91 -2.96 21.86
C VAL A 187 9.39 -2.80 21.98
N VAL A 188 8.79 -3.28 23.07
CA VAL A 188 7.37 -3.05 23.34
C VAL A 188 7.09 -1.57 23.56
N THR A 189 7.96 -0.85 24.27
CA THR A 189 7.82 0.60 24.47
C THR A 189 7.83 1.34 23.13
N GLY A 190 8.77 1.02 22.24
CA GLY A 190 8.83 1.59 20.89
C GLY A 190 7.63 1.24 20.02
N TYR A 191 7.16 -0.01 20.06
CA TYR A 191 5.94 -0.44 19.38
C TYR A 191 4.69 0.30 19.89
N THR A 192 4.56 0.49 21.21
CA THR A 192 3.44 1.23 21.80
C THR A 192 3.47 2.70 21.37
N ARG A 193 4.66 3.33 21.31
CA ARG A 193 4.83 4.68 20.75
C ARG A 193 4.40 4.76 19.30
N GLN A 194 4.79 3.78 18.48
CA GLN A 194 4.34 3.66 17.09
C GLN A 194 2.80 3.59 16.98
N CYS A 195 2.13 2.79 17.82
CA CYS A 195 0.67 2.69 17.85
C CYS A 195 -0.01 3.99 18.30
N SER A 196 0.69 4.82 19.06
CA SER A 196 0.20 6.07 19.62
C SER A 196 0.40 7.29 18.71
N ILE A 197 0.92 7.11 17.48
CA ILE A 197 1.04 8.19 16.50
C ILE A 197 -0.35 8.69 16.09
N LEU A 198 -0.58 9.99 16.15
CA LEU A 198 -1.83 10.63 15.76
C LEU A 198 -1.90 10.85 14.25
N VAL A 199 -3.07 10.51 13.69
CA VAL A 199 -3.40 10.65 12.26
C VAL A 199 -4.85 11.09 12.11
N THR A 200 -5.17 11.66 10.94
CA THR A 200 -6.54 11.85 10.45
C THR A 200 -6.87 10.83 9.36
N VAL A 201 -8.12 10.82 8.88
CA VAL A 201 -8.50 10.02 7.70
C VAL A 201 -7.77 10.44 6.43
N GLU A 202 -7.43 11.73 6.28
CA GLU A 202 -6.66 12.22 5.14
C GLU A 202 -5.21 11.72 5.18
N ASP A 203 -4.60 11.66 6.37
CA ASP A 203 -3.26 11.08 6.52
C ASP A 203 -3.27 9.61 6.10
N LEU A 204 -4.23 8.84 6.59
CA LEU A 204 -4.36 7.43 6.24
C LEU A 204 -4.54 7.23 4.73
N SER A 205 -5.41 8.03 4.09
CA SER A 205 -5.62 7.92 2.65
C SER A 205 -4.37 8.30 1.86
N MET A 206 -3.62 9.32 2.28
CA MET A 206 -2.34 9.73 1.66
C MET A 206 -1.23 8.67 1.82
N MET A 207 -1.09 8.14 3.03
CA MET A 207 -0.13 7.08 3.33
C MET A 207 -0.41 5.83 2.48
N ALA A 208 -1.67 5.44 2.37
CA ALA A 208 -2.10 4.33 1.53
C ALA A 208 -1.94 4.62 0.03
N ALA A 209 -2.20 5.84 -0.42
CA ALA A 209 -2.02 6.22 -1.81
C ALA A 209 -0.54 6.17 -2.24
N THR A 210 0.38 6.39 -1.30
CA THR A 210 1.82 6.17 -1.53
C THR A 210 2.12 4.69 -1.81
N LEU A 211 1.49 3.76 -1.07
CA LEU A 211 1.59 2.32 -1.35
C LEU A 211 0.95 1.96 -2.70
N ALA A 212 -0.25 2.50 -2.99
CA ALA A 212 -0.95 2.30 -4.26
C ALA A 212 -0.11 2.74 -5.47
N ASN A 213 0.66 3.81 -5.31
CA ASN A 213 1.50 4.42 -6.34
C ASN A 213 2.94 3.85 -6.34
N GLY A 214 3.13 2.59 -5.95
CA GLY A 214 4.42 1.90 -6.00
C GLY A 214 5.51 2.58 -5.16
N GLY A 215 5.12 3.21 -4.05
CA GLY A 215 6.02 3.83 -3.09
C GLY A 215 6.34 5.31 -3.34
N VAL A 216 5.74 5.93 -4.36
CA VAL A 216 5.92 7.35 -4.67
C VAL A 216 4.82 8.18 -4.03
N GLN A 217 5.19 9.13 -3.18
CA GLN A 217 4.26 10.00 -2.49
C GLN A 217 3.50 10.88 -3.51
N PRO A 218 2.16 10.86 -3.57
CA PRO A 218 1.43 11.48 -4.68
C PRO A 218 1.55 13.01 -4.82
N ARG A 219 1.72 13.74 -3.72
CA ARG A 219 1.88 15.22 -3.66
C ARG A 219 3.33 15.64 -3.86
N SER A 220 4.27 15.12 -3.06
CA SER A 220 5.68 15.52 -3.11
C SER A 220 6.44 14.89 -4.28
N ARG A 221 5.92 13.79 -4.85
CA ARG A 221 6.56 12.96 -5.88
C ARG A 221 7.88 12.33 -5.44
N GLU A 222 8.20 12.38 -4.15
CA GLU A 222 9.33 11.67 -3.57
C GLU A 222 9.07 10.17 -3.60
N ARG A 223 10.04 9.37 -4.05
CA ARG A 223 10.05 7.93 -3.86
C ARG A 223 10.42 7.64 -2.40
N ILE A 224 9.43 7.26 -1.60
CA ILE A 224 9.60 6.90 -0.19
C ILE A 224 9.92 5.41 -0.05
N LEU A 225 9.23 4.58 -0.83
CA LEU A 225 9.42 3.12 -0.88
C LEU A 225 9.77 2.70 -2.31
N ASP A 226 10.50 1.61 -2.46
CA ASP A 226 10.56 0.92 -3.74
C ASP A 226 9.23 0.20 -4.04
N ALA A 227 9.04 -0.13 -5.32
CA ALA A 227 7.79 -0.75 -5.77
C ALA A 227 7.63 -2.20 -5.26
N ASP A 228 8.73 -2.92 -5.05
CA ASP A 228 8.69 -4.30 -4.57
C ASP A 228 8.28 -4.35 -3.09
N THR A 229 8.81 -3.46 -2.26
CA THR A 229 8.37 -3.27 -0.87
C THR A 229 6.90 -2.90 -0.80
N SER A 230 6.44 -1.96 -1.65
CA SER A 230 5.03 -1.57 -1.69
C SER A 230 4.11 -2.75 -2.05
N ARG A 231 4.49 -3.53 -3.07
CA ARG A 231 3.76 -4.76 -3.46
C ARG A 231 3.75 -5.81 -2.35
N GLN A 232 4.87 -6.00 -1.65
CA GLN A 232 4.97 -6.94 -0.54
C GLN A 232 4.04 -6.54 0.61
N VAL A 233 4.05 -5.27 1.02
CA VAL A 233 3.20 -4.75 2.09
C VAL A 233 1.72 -4.93 1.74
N MET A 234 1.31 -4.53 0.53
CA MET A 234 -0.07 -4.67 0.06
C MET A 234 -0.51 -6.14 -0.01
N SER A 235 0.38 -7.05 -0.42
CA SER A 235 0.10 -8.49 -0.44
C SER A 235 -0.22 -9.02 0.95
N VAL A 236 0.60 -8.69 1.95
CA VAL A 236 0.37 -9.12 3.34
C VAL A 236 -0.89 -8.46 3.93
N MET A 237 -1.17 -7.19 3.59
CA MET A 237 -2.44 -6.55 3.96
C MET A 237 -3.65 -7.29 3.39
N ALA A 238 -3.57 -7.77 2.14
CA ALA A 238 -4.66 -8.47 1.48
C ALA A 238 -5.00 -9.80 2.16
N VAL A 239 -3.99 -10.55 2.61
CA VAL A 239 -4.19 -11.90 3.19
C VAL A 239 -4.37 -11.89 4.72
N ALA A 240 -3.84 -10.88 5.44
CA ALA A 240 -3.79 -10.90 6.90
C ALA A 240 -4.27 -9.62 7.58
N GLY A 241 -4.55 -8.53 6.84
CA GLY A 241 -4.82 -7.22 7.44
C GLY A 241 -6.15 -7.11 8.19
N MET A 242 -7.12 -7.95 7.84
CA MET A 242 -8.45 -8.03 8.48
C MET A 242 -8.60 -9.28 9.38
N TYR A 243 -7.48 -9.82 9.86
CA TYR A 243 -7.42 -10.95 10.80
C TYR A 243 -8.22 -12.16 10.32
N ASP A 244 -9.00 -12.80 11.20
CA ASP A 244 -9.86 -13.95 10.90
C ASP A 244 -10.93 -13.64 9.84
N GLY A 245 -11.19 -12.36 9.57
CA GLY A 245 -12.12 -11.89 8.55
C GLY A 245 -11.49 -11.67 7.17
N ALA A 246 -10.18 -11.91 6.98
CA ALA A 246 -9.48 -11.56 5.73
C ALA A 246 -10.07 -12.23 4.47
N GLY A 247 -10.50 -13.49 4.56
CA GLY A 247 -11.13 -14.18 3.42
C GLY A 247 -12.52 -13.62 3.06
N ASP A 248 -13.36 -13.34 4.07
CA ASP A 248 -14.67 -12.71 3.86
C ASP A 248 -14.51 -11.28 3.31
N TRP A 249 -13.53 -10.55 3.83
CA TRP A 249 -13.18 -9.22 3.37
C TRP A 249 -12.70 -9.19 1.92
N LEU A 250 -11.77 -10.07 1.55
CA LEU A 250 -11.22 -10.11 0.20
C LEU A 250 -12.27 -10.47 -0.85
N THR A 251 -13.29 -11.25 -0.48
CA THR A 251 -14.37 -11.65 -1.40
C THR A 251 -15.52 -10.65 -1.47
N ARG A 252 -15.83 -9.94 -0.38
CA ARG A 252 -16.93 -8.96 -0.34
C ARG A 252 -16.49 -7.55 -0.71
N VAL A 253 -15.30 -7.15 -0.28
CA VAL A 253 -14.77 -5.78 -0.43
C VAL A 253 -13.61 -5.77 -1.41
N GLY A 254 -12.68 -6.71 -1.28
CA GLY A 254 -11.54 -6.84 -2.20
C GLY A 254 -10.57 -5.66 -2.20
N ILE A 255 -10.53 -4.85 -1.13
CA ILE A 255 -9.57 -3.76 -0.95
C ILE A 255 -8.57 -4.18 0.13
N PRO A 256 -7.29 -4.45 -0.15
CA PRO A 256 -6.29 -4.68 0.90
C PRO A 256 -6.38 -3.60 2.00
N ALA A 257 -6.55 -4.01 3.26
CA ALA A 257 -6.92 -3.10 4.33
C ALA A 257 -6.35 -3.49 5.70
N LYS A 258 -6.34 -2.54 6.64
CA LYS A 258 -5.98 -2.78 8.05
C LYS A 258 -6.84 -1.89 8.95
N SER A 259 -7.51 -2.50 9.92
CA SER A 259 -8.24 -1.77 10.98
C SER A 259 -7.36 -1.51 12.21
N GLY A 260 -7.71 -0.45 12.95
CA GLY A 260 -7.19 -0.12 14.28
C GLY A 260 -8.31 0.04 15.29
N VAL A 261 -8.04 -0.32 16.56
CA VAL A 261 -9.01 -0.31 17.66
C VAL A 261 -9.47 1.10 18.08
N ALA A 262 -8.77 2.15 17.64
CA ALA A 262 -9.25 3.52 17.78
C ALA A 262 -10.44 3.85 16.85
N GLY A 263 -10.81 2.94 15.94
CA GLY A 263 -11.88 3.15 14.97
C GLY A 263 -11.43 3.53 13.56
N GLY A 264 -10.11 3.61 13.34
CA GLY A 264 -9.54 3.85 12.02
C GLY A 264 -9.54 2.60 11.15
N LEU A 265 -9.64 2.80 9.83
CA LEU A 265 -9.48 1.76 8.82
C LEU A 265 -8.75 2.34 7.62
N VAL A 266 -7.65 1.71 7.22
CA VAL A 266 -6.91 2.08 6.01
C VAL A 266 -7.14 1.04 4.91
N GLY A 267 -7.23 1.50 3.67
CA GLY A 267 -7.41 0.70 2.48
C GLY A 267 -6.47 1.13 1.36
N VAL A 268 -6.04 0.19 0.54
CA VAL A 268 -5.20 0.47 -0.62
C VAL A 268 -5.65 -0.36 -1.82
N LEU A 269 -5.88 0.30 -2.95
CA LEU A 269 -6.06 -0.34 -4.25
C LEU A 269 -4.87 0.03 -5.16
N PRO A 270 -4.05 -0.95 -5.57
CA PRO A 270 -2.90 -0.72 -6.44
C PRO A 270 -3.26 0.09 -7.68
N ASP A 271 -2.41 1.04 -8.04
CA ASP A 271 -2.53 1.96 -9.19
C ASP A 271 -3.80 2.84 -9.21
N GLN A 272 -4.60 2.84 -8.14
CA GLN A 272 -5.87 3.57 -8.10
C GLN A 272 -5.94 4.57 -6.95
N VAL A 273 -6.09 4.08 -5.72
CA VAL A 273 -6.43 4.92 -4.56
C VAL A 273 -5.89 4.36 -3.24
N GLY A 274 -5.59 5.26 -2.31
CA GLY A 274 -5.56 5.00 -0.88
C GLY A 274 -6.84 5.53 -0.21
N ILE A 275 -7.32 4.84 0.81
CA ILE A 275 -8.58 5.11 1.49
C ILE A 275 -8.32 5.15 2.99
N GLY A 276 -8.83 6.18 3.66
CA GLY A 276 -8.83 6.30 5.11
C GLY A 276 -10.26 6.51 5.60
N ALA A 277 -10.68 5.74 6.60
CA ALA A 277 -11.98 5.91 7.24
C ALA A 277 -11.83 5.89 8.75
N PHE A 278 -12.72 6.57 9.46
CA PHE A 278 -12.71 6.66 10.91
C PHE A 278 -14.12 6.61 11.46
N SER A 279 -14.39 5.65 12.34
CA SER A 279 -15.58 5.59 13.18
C SER A 279 -15.25 4.78 14.46
N PRO A 280 -15.32 5.36 15.67
CA PRO A 280 -14.84 4.72 16.89
C PRO A 280 -15.49 3.39 17.28
N ARG A 281 -16.78 3.18 16.97
CA ARG A 281 -17.48 1.93 17.32
C ARG A 281 -16.93 0.72 16.56
N LEU A 282 -16.53 -0.30 17.30
CA LEU A 282 -15.96 -1.55 16.80
C LEU A 282 -16.99 -2.70 16.82
N ASP A 283 -16.81 -3.63 15.89
CA ASP A 283 -17.51 -4.90 15.85
C ASP A 283 -16.93 -5.91 16.85
N LYS A 284 -17.55 -7.10 16.93
CA LYS A 284 -17.07 -8.20 17.79
C LYS A 284 -15.68 -8.73 17.43
N HIS A 285 -15.13 -8.34 16.29
CA HIS A 285 -13.79 -8.70 15.81
C HIS A 285 -12.78 -7.54 15.97
N GLY A 286 -13.18 -6.43 16.59
CA GLY A 286 -12.32 -5.27 16.82
C GLY A 286 -12.11 -4.38 15.59
N ASN A 287 -12.96 -4.51 14.56
CA ASN A 287 -12.91 -3.66 13.37
C ASN A 287 -13.95 -2.54 13.44
N SER A 288 -13.64 -1.36 12.90
CA SER A 288 -14.60 -0.25 12.86
C SER A 288 -15.84 -0.61 12.02
N GLN A 289 -17.02 -0.55 12.63
CA GLN A 289 -18.29 -0.99 12.01
C GLN A 289 -18.65 -0.16 10.78
N ARG A 290 -18.89 1.14 10.99
CA ARG A 290 -19.30 2.03 9.90
C ARG A 290 -18.21 2.17 8.84
N ALA A 291 -16.93 2.18 9.22
CA ALA A 291 -15.83 2.22 8.26
C ALA A 291 -15.80 0.97 7.37
N LYS A 292 -15.98 -0.23 7.94
CA LYS A 292 -16.12 -1.47 7.15
C LYS A 292 -17.28 -1.37 6.15
N ARG A 293 -18.45 -0.90 6.58
CA ARG A 293 -19.63 -0.74 5.70
C ARG A 293 -19.41 0.32 4.62
N ALA A 294 -18.67 1.39 4.91
CA ALA A 294 -18.28 2.38 3.92
C ALA A 294 -17.37 1.78 2.83
N PHE A 295 -16.44 0.89 3.21
CA PHE A 295 -15.62 0.16 2.25
C PHE A 295 -16.42 -0.83 1.39
N GLU A 296 -17.39 -1.54 1.98
CA GLU A 296 -18.32 -2.38 1.21
C GLU A 296 -19.10 -1.57 0.17
N ARG A 297 -19.56 -0.36 0.53
CA ARG A 297 -20.20 0.60 -0.37
C ARG A 297 -19.27 1.05 -1.49
N LEU A 298 -18.06 1.51 -1.16
CA LEU A 298 -17.06 1.92 -2.16
C LEU A 298 -16.77 0.81 -3.17
N SER A 299 -16.56 -0.42 -2.69
CA SER A 299 -16.32 -1.58 -3.55
C SER A 299 -17.49 -1.85 -4.49
N LYS A 300 -18.72 -1.85 -3.95
CA LYS A 300 -19.93 -2.16 -4.72
C LYS A 300 -20.35 -1.06 -5.69
N ASP A 301 -20.38 0.19 -5.23
CA ASP A 301 -20.95 1.32 -5.95
C ASP A 301 -19.94 1.91 -6.96
N MET A 302 -18.64 1.89 -6.63
CA MET A 302 -17.56 2.43 -7.47
C MET A 302 -16.73 1.35 -8.18
N GLY A 303 -17.03 0.07 -7.97
CA GLY A 303 -16.27 -1.04 -8.55
C GLY A 303 -14.85 -1.20 -7.99
N MET A 304 -14.58 -0.59 -6.83
CA MET A 304 -13.28 -0.56 -6.15
C MET A 304 -12.96 -1.92 -5.54
N HIS A 305 -12.45 -2.84 -6.36
CA HIS A 305 -12.12 -4.20 -5.93
C HIS A 305 -10.90 -4.70 -6.70
N LEU A 306 -9.94 -5.29 -5.98
CA LEU A 306 -8.63 -5.72 -6.52
C LEU A 306 -8.76 -6.68 -7.71
N PHE A 307 -9.79 -7.53 -7.69
CA PHE A 307 -10.07 -8.51 -8.75
C PHE A 307 -11.14 -8.05 -9.75
N THR A 308 -11.61 -6.80 -9.69
CA THR A 308 -12.45 -6.26 -10.77
C THR A 308 -11.56 -6.09 -12.00
N PRO A 309 -11.92 -6.70 -13.15
CA PRO A 309 -11.16 -6.51 -14.37
C PRO A 309 -11.22 -5.05 -14.80
N SER A 310 -10.08 -4.50 -15.20
CA SER A 310 -10.06 -3.25 -15.97
C SER A 310 -10.68 -3.52 -17.34
N ASN A 311 -11.99 -3.25 -17.48
CA ASN A 311 -12.73 -3.49 -18.73
C ASN A 311 -12.35 -2.52 -19.88
N GLY A 312 -11.18 -1.88 -19.81
CA GLY A 312 -10.70 -0.90 -20.78
C GLY A 312 -9.45 -1.37 -21.48
N ARG A 313 -9.48 -1.38 -22.83
CA ARG A 313 -8.30 -1.25 -23.70
C ARG A 313 -7.68 0.15 -23.51
N LEU A 314 -7.23 0.48 -22.30
CA LEU A 314 -6.59 1.78 -22.02
C LEU A 314 -5.23 1.87 -22.72
N ASP A 315 -4.62 0.73 -22.97
CA ASP A 315 -3.32 0.63 -23.61
C ASP A 315 -3.51 0.38 -25.11
N VAL A 316 -4.03 1.38 -25.81
CA VAL A 316 -4.26 1.27 -27.27
C VAL A 316 -2.90 1.23 -27.97
N VAL A 317 -2.62 0.13 -28.66
CA VAL A 317 -1.63 0.11 -29.73
C VAL A 317 -2.34 0.53 -31.02
N ASP A 318 -2.13 1.76 -31.47
CA ASP A 318 -2.62 2.24 -32.77
C ASP A 318 -1.56 1.99 -33.83
N VAL A 319 -1.96 1.40 -34.96
CA VAL A 319 -1.05 1.16 -36.11
C VAL A 319 -1.56 1.94 -37.30
N LYS A 320 -0.77 2.94 -37.70
CA LYS A 320 -1.04 3.74 -38.91
C LYS A 320 -0.04 3.38 -39.99
N LEU A 321 -0.55 2.88 -41.11
CA LEU A 321 0.24 2.63 -42.30
C LEU A 321 0.15 3.85 -43.24
N GLU A 322 1.27 4.52 -43.42
CA GLU A 322 1.47 5.58 -44.41
C GLU A 322 2.37 5.06 -45.55
N THR A 323 2.35 5.76 -46.69
CA THR A 323 2.98 5.33 -47.95
C THR A 323 4.45 4.95 -47.81
N LEU A 324 5.19 5.55 -46.87
CA LEU A 324 6.62 5.30 -46.63
C LEU A 324 6.95 4.84 -45.21
N LYS A 325 5.94 4.71 -44.33
CA LYS A 325 6.18 4.52 -42.90
C LYS A 325 4.99 3.83 -42.22
N GLU A 326 5.28 2.90 -41.34
CA GLU A 326 4.30 2.30 -40.43
C GLU A 326 4.57 2.82 -39.02
N THR A 327 3.57 3.40 -38.37
CA THR A 327 3.70 3.99 -37.03
C THR A 327 2.91 3.15 -36.02
N PHE A 328 3.61 2.62 -35.03
CA PHE A 328 3.07 1.97 -33.85
C PHE A 328 3.01 3.01 -32.74
N THR A 329 1.82 3.36 -32.28
CA THR A 329 1.64 4.35 -31.19
C THR A 329 1.26 3.62 -29.92
N LEU A 330 1.99 3.90 -28.84
CA LEU A 330 1.66 3.46 -27.48
C LEU A 330 1.14 4.64 -26.66
N GLN A 331 0.23 4.37 -25.73
CA GLN A 331 -0.28 5.36 -24.79
C GLN A 331 -0.56 4.75 -23.42
N GLY A 332 -0.63 5.60 -22.40
CA GLY A 332 -0.99 5.17 -21.05
C GLY A 332 0.16 4.50 -20.30
N ASN A 333 -0.16 3.52 -19.45
CA ASN A 333 0.84 2.75 -18.70
C ASN A 333 1.10 1.44 -19.45
N VAL A 334 2.30 1.27 -19.98
CA VAL A 334 2.61 0.12 -20.85
C VAL A 334 3.06 -1.06 -19.99
N HIS A 335 2.21 -2.07 -19.94
CA HIS A 335 2.44 -3.33 -19.24
C HIS A 335 2.70 -4.49 -20.21
N PHE A 336 2.81 -5.71 -19.66
CA PHE A 336 3.08 -6.92 -20.45
C PHE A 336 2.08 -7.12 -21.59
N THR A 337 0.78 -6.96 -21.33
CA THR A 337 -0.30 -7.19 -22.31
C THR A 337 -0.17 -6.24 -23.49
N THR A 338 -0.01 -4.94 -23.24
CA THR A 338 0.21 -3.92 -24.28
C THR A 338 1.45 -4.20 -25.11
N ALA A 339 2.55 -4.58 -24.44
CA ALA A 339 3.80 -4.88 -25.13
C ALA A 339 3.69 -6.17 -25.96
N ALA A 340 2.93 -7.17 -25.50
CA ALA A 340 2.64 -8.37 -26.28
C ALA A 340 1.79 -8.03 -27.50
N GLU A 341 0.75 -7.21 -27.35
CA GLU A 341 -0.07 -6.73 -28.49
C GLU A 341 0.77 -5.95 -29.50
N LEU A 342 1.70 -5.10 -29.04
CA LEU A 342 2.66 -4.43 -29.91
C LEU A 342 3.50 -5.43 -30.71
N LEU A 343 4.05 -6.44 -30.05
CA LEU A 343 4.86 -7.48 -30.71
C LEU A 343 4.04 -8.27 -31.73
N ASP A 344 2.81 -8.66 -31.41
CA ASP A 344 1.90 -9.33 -32.34
C ASP A 344 1.59 -8.47 -33.57
N LEU A 345 1.46 -7.16 -33.38
CA LEU A 345 1.23 -6.21 -34.48
C LEU A 345 2.48 -6.02 -35.34
N MET A 346 3.66 -5.95 -34.72
CA MET A 346 4.94 -5.91 -35.42
C MET A 346 5.17 -7.19 -36.24
N GLU A 347 4.87 -8.36 -35.69
CA GLU A 347 4.99 -9.66 -36.38
C GLU A 347 4.04 -9.76 -37.57
N LYS A 348 2.79 -9.29 -37.43
CA LYS A 348 1.79 -9.30 -38.52
C LYS A 348 2.06 -8.25 -39.59
N SER A 349 2.96 -7.31 -39.34
CA SER A 349 3.29 -6.29 -40.33
C SER A 349 3.96 -6.93 -41.55
N THR A 350 3.38 -6.65 -42.72
CA THR A 350 3.95 -7.03 -44.02
C THR A 350 4.65 -5.85 -44.70
N ALA A 351 4.68 -4.69 -44.05
CA ALA A 351 5.24 -3.47 -44.60
C ALA A 351 6.78 -3.55 -44.65
N ARG A 352 7.36 -3.21 -45.81
CA ARG A 352 8.82 -3.03 -45.96
C ARG A 352 9.29 -1.60 -45.66
N ASN A 353 8.34 -0.75 -45.30
CA ASN A 353 8.53 0.66 -44.99
C ASN A 353 9.22 0.84 -43.63
N ALA A 354 9.73 2.04 -43.37
CA ALA A 354 10.28 2.39 -42.06
C ALA A 354 9.23 2.15 -40.95
N ALA A 355 9.64 1.63 -39.81
CA ALA A 355 8.80 1.44 -38.63
C ALA A 355 9.09 2.55 -37.61
N LEU A 356 8.08 3.30 -37.17
CA LEU A 356 8.19 4.22 -36.03
C LEU A 356 7.47 3.65 -34.83
N LEU A 357 8.13 3.65 -33.67
CA LEU A 357 7.45 3.57 -32.38
C LEU A 357 7.28 4.98 -31.81
N ASP A 358 6.04 5.40 -31.60
CA ASP A 358 5.69 6.65 -30.93
C ASP A 358 5.23 6.36 -29.50
N VAL A 359 5.98 6.88 -28.52
CA VAL A 359 5.69 6.74 -27.09
C VAL A 359 5.44 8.10 -26.42
N SER A 360 5.11 9.13 -27.20
CA SER A 360 4.85 10.49 -26.69
C SER A 360 3.71 10.58 -25.68
N SER A 361 2.76 9.66 -25.75
CA SER A 361 1.57 9.57 -24.88
C SER A 361 1.70 8.47 -23.81
N VAL A 362 2.89 7.90 -23.63
CA VAL A 362 3.16 6.91 -22.58
C VAL A 362 3.51 7.62 -21.28
N ASN A 363 2.79 7.26 -20.22
CA ASN A 363 3.01 7.76 -18.87
C ASN A 363 4.09 6.94 -18.13
N SER A 364 4.13 5.62 -18.36
CA SER A 364 5.10 4.73 -17.72
C SER A 364 5.30 3.42 -18.50
N PHE A 365 6.44 2.78 -18.29
CA PHE A 365 6.69 1.38 -18.71
C PHE A 365 7.02 0.53 -17.49
N THR A 366 6.51 -0.70 -17.46
CA THR A 366 7.14 -1.75 -16.67
C THR A 366 8.47 -2.18 -17.30
N ASP A 367 9.40 -2.68 -16.49
CA ASP A 367 10.68 -3.20 -16.98
C ASP A 367 10.51 -4.29 -18.05
N VAL A 368 9.52 -5.17 -17.87
CA VAL A 368 9.21 -6.24 -18.83
C VAL A 368 8.69 -5.67 -20.14
N ALA A 369 7.69 -4.78 -20.08
CA ALA A 369 7.14 -4.14 -21.28
C ALA A 369 8.19 -3.33 -22.04
N ARG A 370 9.05 -2.60 -21.32
CA ARG A 370 10.17 -1.86 -21.91
C ARG A 370 11.10 -2.79 -22.68
N ARG A 371 11.53 -3.90 -22.07
CA ARG A 371 12.39 -4.90 -22.75
C ARG A 371 11.72 -5.54 -23.95
N MET A 372 10.43 -5.85 -23.85
CA MET A 372 9.64 -6.39 -24.96
C MET A 372 9.55 -5.42 -26.13
N ALA A 373 9.21 -4.14 -25.88
CA ALA A 373 9.13 -3.12 -26.92
C ALA A 373 10.47 -2.91 -27.62
N LEU A 374 11.56 -2.83 -26.86
CA LEU A 374 12.92 -2.67 -27.40
C LEU A 374 13.38 -3.90 -28.20
N GLU A 375 13.05 -5.11 -27.75
CA GLU A 375 13.29 -6.34 -28.53
C GLU A 375 12.48 -6.38 -29.83
N GLY A 376 11.23 -5.91 -29.82
CA GLY A 376 10.43 -5.76 -31.04
C GLY A 376 11.10 -4.86 -32.08
N LEU A 377 11.57 -3.68 -31.64
CA LEU A 377 12.31 -2.75 -32.51
C LEU A 377 13.61 -3.37 -33.06
N ARG A 378 14.35 -4.09 -32.22
CA ARG A 378 15.57 -4.80 -32.65
C ARG A 378 15.26 -5.82 -33.75
N ARG A 379 14.17 -6.59 -33.63
CA ARG A 379 13.78 -7.60 -34.64
C ARG A 379 13.38 -6.97 -35.97
N LEU A 380 12.60 -5.90 -35.95
CA LEU A 380 12.28 -5.16 -37.18
C LEU A 380 13.55 -4.66 -37.90
N LYS A 381 14.56 -4.20 -37.15
CA LYS A 381 15.85 -3.81 -37.71
C LYS A 381 16.61 -5.00 -38.32
N LEU A 382 16.59 -6.17 -37.65
CA LEU A 382 17.20 -7.40 -38.16
C LEU A 382 16.51 -7.92 -39.44
N ASP A 383 15.21 -7.67 -39.59
CA ASP A 383 14.45 -7.94 -40.81
C ASP A 383 14.75 -6.92 -41.94
N GLY A 384 15.67 -5.99 -41.71
CA GLY A 384 16.13 -5.01 -42.70
C GLY A 384 15.27 -3.76 -42.81
N ARG A 385 14.34 -3.53 -41.86
CA ARG A 385 13.54 -2.29 -41.83
C ARG A 385 14.32 -1.16 -41.17
N GLU A 386 14.12 0.06 -41.68
CA GLU A 386 14.53 1.27 -40.95
C GLU A 386 13.62 1.43 -39.72
N VAL A 387 14.21 1.65 -38.54
CA VAL A 387 13.48 1.79 -37.28
C VAL A 387 13.71 3.18 -36.69
N LEU A 388 12.61 3.87 -36.39
CA LEU A 388 12.56 5.20 -35.80
C LEU A 388 11.91 5.11 -34.42
N LEU A 389 12.34 5.96 -33.49
CA LEU A 389 11.78 6.07 -32.15
C LEU A 389 11.43 7.53 -31.85
N HIS A 390 10.18 7.80 -31.48
CA HIS A 390 9.75 9.09 -30.97
C HIS A 390 9.45 8.96 -29.47
N ASP A 391 10.47 9.27 -28.66
CA ASP A 391 10.44 9.19 -27.19
C ASP A 391 10.87 10.53 -26.57
N PRO A 392 9.98 11.54 -26.57
CA PRO A 392 10.31 12.89 -26.09
C PRO A 392 10.62 12.93 -24.59
N TRP A 393 10.14 11.94 -23.83
CA TRP A 393 10.27 11.89 -22.38
C TRP A 393 11.32 10.86 -21.90
N GLN A 394 12.07 10.24 -22.82
CA GLN A 394 13.08 9.21 -22.55
C GLN A 394 12.55 8.01 -21.74
N MET A 395 11.29 7.63 -21.96
CA MET A 395 10.60 6.53 -21.29
C MET A 395 11.26 5.17 -21.53
N LEU A 396 11.88 4.98 -22.70
CA LEU A 396 12.62 3.76 -23.03
C LEU A 396 14.11 3.88 -22.71
N GLY A 397 14.58 5.00 -22.17
CA GLY A 397 15.98 5.27 -21.82
C GLY A 397 16.87 5.55 -23.03
N ARG A 398 18.17 5.75 -22.80
CA ARG A 398 19.14 5.97 -23.90
C ARG A 398 19.35 4.68 -24.68
N VAL A 399 18.78 4.64 -25.88
CA VAL A 399 19.09 3.63 -26.87
C VAL A 399 20.33 4.08 -27.65
N ASN A 400 21.42 3.30 -27.61
CA ASN A 400 22.54 3.51 -28.54
C ASN A 400 22.15 3.00 -29.94
N SER A 401 22.30 3.86 -30.94
CA SER A 401 21.90 3.64 -32.34
C SER A 401 22.50 2.38 -32.99
N ASP A 402 23.66 1.96 -32.49
CA ASP A 402 24.50 0.99 -33.16
C ASP A 402 24.28 -0.44 -32.67
N ASP A 403 23.85 -0.62 -31.41
CA ASP A 403 23.72 -1.97 -30.82
C ASP A 403 22.35 -2.27 -30.18
N TRP A 404 21.51 -1.28 -29.85
CA TRP A 404 20.29 -1.49 -29.04
C TRP A 404 20.51 -2.43 -27.83
N ASP A 405 21.76 -2.54 -27.37
CA ASP A 405 22.20 -3.46 -26.33
C ASP A 405 22.18 -2.74 -24.99
N TYR A 406 21.67 -3.45 -23.98
CA TYR A 406 21.12 -2.84 -22.78
C TYR A 406 22.23 -2.57 -21.75
N GLN A 407 22.52 -1.30 -21.45
CA GLN A 407 23.12 -0.98 -20.15
C GLN A 407 22.01 -0.73 -19.12
N LYS A 408 22.09 -1.43 -17.99
CA LYS A 408 21.32 -1.09 -16.79
C LYS A 408 21.69 0.35 -16.41
N THR A 409 20.74 1.28 -16.49
CA THR A 409 20.81 2.48 -15.66
C THR A 409 20.68 2.03 -14.20
N GLN A 410 21.71 2.30 -13.42
CA GLN A 410 21.77 2.07 -11.96
C GLN A 410 20.72 2.89 -11.23
#